data_AF-A0A2J6H8G9-F1
#
_entry.id   AF-A0A2J6H8G9-F1
#
_cell.length_a   1.000
_cell.length_b   1.000
_cell.length_c   1.000
_cell.angle_alpha   90.00
_cell.angle_beta   90.00
_cell.angle_gamma   90.00
#
_symmetry.space_group_name_H-M   'P 1'
#
loop_
_entity.id
_entity.type
_entity.pdbx_description
1 polymer ?
#
loop_
_entity_poly.entity_id
_entity_poly.type
_entity_poly.pdbx_seq_one_letter_code
_entity_poly.pdbx_strand_id
1 'polypeptide(L)'
;MKRSVILSAIFFGSLFYLPAKAQVSIHFGFNIPARPVYAPAPPPQPVIVDDDDDYYDNDDDYYYLPEVEAYYSVPRHCYYYQNDGRWVSSAYLPGAYRNYD
;
A
#
# COMPACT_ATOMS: atom_id res chain seq x y z
N MET A 1 -10.21 -94.40 18.25
CA MET A 1 -11.23 -93.69 17.44
C MET A 1 -11.03 -92.17 17.44
N LYS A 2 -10.89 -91.49 18.59
CA LYS A 2 -10.70 -90.02 18.63
C LYS A 2 -9.48 -89.45 17.86
N ARG A 3 -8.34 -90.14 17.85
CA ARG A 3 -7.10 -89.66 17.20
C ARG A 3 -7.16 -89.74 15.66
N SER A 4 -7.78 -90.80 15.12
CA SER A 4 -7.96 -90.97 13.67
C SER A 4 -8.98 -89.99 13.09
N VAL A 5 -10.00 -89.61 13.87
CA VAL A 5 -10.98 -88.58 13.49
C VAL A 5 -10.32 -87.20 13.36
N ILE A 6 -9.39 -86.86 14.25
CA ILE A 6 -8.65 -85.59 14.17
C ILE A 6 -7.75 -85.59 12.92
N LEU A 7 -7.07 -86.71 12.64
CA LEU A 7 -6.19 -86.80 11.49
C LEU A 7 -6.95 -86.67 10.16
N SER A 8 -8.14 -87.26 10.04
CA SER A 8 -8.97 -87.11 8.84
C SER A 8 -9.51 -85.69 8.71
N ALA A 9 -9.91 -85.05 9.81
CA ALA A 9 -10.40 -83.68 9.78
C ALA A 9 -9.34 -82.68 9.25
N ILE A 10 -8.08 -82.87 9.64
CA ILE A 10 -6.96 -82.05 9.15
C ILE A 10 -6.73 -82.30 7.65
N PHE A 11 -6.75 -83.56 7.22
CA PHE A 11 -6.55 -83.93 5.82
C PHE A 11 -7.66 -83.38 4.91
N PHE A 12 -8.92 -83.41 5.35
CA PHE A 12 -10.03 -82.81 4.61
C PHE A 12 -10.00 -81.27 4.63
N GLY A 13 -9.55 -80.66 5.72
CA GLY A 13 -9.42 -79.20 5.83
C GLY A 13 -8.42 -78.60 4.82
N SER A 14 -7.36 -79.33 4.46
CA SER A 14 -6.33 -78.82 3.53
C SER A 14 -6.75 -78.78 2.06
N LEU A 15 -7.90 -79.35 1.69
CA LEU A 15 -8.42 -79.33 0.32
C LEU A 15 -9.21 -78.05 -0.03
N PHE A 16 -9.53 -77.22 0.96
CA PHE A 16 -10.28 -75.98 0.73
C PHE A 16 -9.31 -74.81 0.50
N TYR A 17 -9.33 -74.24 -0.70
CA TYR A 17 -8.67 -72.96 -1.01
C TYR A 17 -9.72 -71.87 -1.24
N LEU A 18 -9.53 -70.71 -0.62
CA LEU A 18 -10.36 -69.52 -0.84
C LEU A 18 -9.51 -68.48 -1.58
N PRO A 19 -9.87 -68.08 -2.82
CA PRO A 19 -9.12 -67.06 -3.54
C PRO A 19 -9.30 -65.70 -2.86
N ALA A 20 -8.21 -65.09 -2.41
CA ALA A 20 -8.23 -63.73 -1.88
C ALA A 20 -8.24 -62.72 -3.03
N LYS A 21 -9.35 -61.98 -3.17
CA LYS A 21 -9.46 -60.83 -4.08
C LYS A 21 -8.97 -59.58 -3.33
N ALA A 22 -7.74 -59.17 -3.56
CA ALA A 22 -7.24 -57.89 -3.06
C ALA A 22 -7.50 -56.78 -4.09
N GLN A 23 -7.98 -55.63 -3.64
CA GLN A 23 -8.14 -54.43 -4.46
C GLN A 23 -7.05 -53.42 -4.08
N VAL A 24 -6.21 -53.04 -5.05
CA VAL A 24 -5.18 -52.01 -4.88
C VAL A 24 -5.66 -50.73 -5.54
N SER A 25 -5.65 -49.62 -4.81
CA SER A 25 -5.99 -48.29 -5.32
C SER A 25 -4.84 -47.33 -5.05
N ILE A 26 -4.39 -46.64 -6.09
CA ILE A 26 -3.33 -45.63 -6.00
C ILE A 26 -3.99 -44.27 -6.19
N HIS A 27 -3.82 -43.39 -5.21
CA HIS A 27 -4.32 -42.02 -5.25
C HIS A 27 -3.15 -41.05 -5.40
N PHE A 28 -3.22 -40.17 -6.39
CA PHE A 28 -2.29 -39.06 -6.55
C PHE A 28 -3.03 -37.77 -6.17
N GLY A 29 -2.50 -37.08 -5.16
CA GLY A 29 -3.00 -35.78 -4.73
C GLY A 29 -1.99 -34.69 -5.03
N PHE A 30 -2.42 -33.62 -5.70
CA PHE A 30 -1.61 -32.43 -5.91
C PHE A 30 -2.17 -31.29 -5.06
N ASN A 31 -1.35 -30.76 -4.16
CA ASN A 31 -1.67 -29.55 -3.41
C ASN A 31 -1.08 -28.35 -4.14
N ILE A 32 -1.93 -27.56 -4.80
CA ILE A 32 -1.52 -26.30 -5.43
C ILE A 32 -1.93 -25.18 -4.47
N PRO A 33 -0.98 -24.49 -3.81
CA PRO A 33 -1.32 -23.37 -2.95
C PRO A 33 -1.92 -22.24 -3.78
N ALA A 34 -2.95 -21.58 -3.24
CA ALA A 34 -3.52 -20.40 -3.87
C ALA A 34 -2.43 -19.33 -3.99
N ARG A 35 -2.18 -18.89 -5.23
CA ARG A 35 -1.26 -17.78 -5.50
C ARG A 35 -2.08 -16.49 -5.53
N PRO A 36 -1.62 -15.42 -4.87
CA PRO A 36 -2.26 -14.12 -5.02
C PRO A 36 -2.12 -13.68 -6.48
N VAL A 37 -3.24 -13.33 -7.11
CA VAL A 37 -3.25 -12.67 -8.41
C VAL A 37 -2.99 -11.20 -8.14
N TYR A 38 -1.86 -10.67 -8.61
CA TYR A 38 -1.62 -9.24 -8.58
C TYR A 38 -2.50 -8.59 -9.65
N ALA A 39 -3.59 -7.96 -9.21
CA ALA A 39 -4.34 -7.05 -10.07
C ALA A 39 -3.64 -5.68 -10.03
N PRO A 40 -3.33 -5.07 -11.18
CA PRO A 40 -2.85 -3.69 -11.20
C PRO A 40 -3.92 -2.79 -10.55
N ALA A 41 -3.46 -1.77 -9.82
CA ALA A 41 -4.36 -0.75 -9.28
C ALA A 41 -5.21 -0.17 -10.42
N PRO A 42 -6.50 0.11 -10.18
CA PRO A 42 -7.32 0.84 -11.13
C PRO A 42 -6.60 2.12 -11.56
N PRO A 43 -6.69 2.53 -12.84
CA PRO A 43 -6.16 3.81 -13.25
C PRO A 43 -6.77 4.91 -12.35
N PRO A 44 -5.99 5.93 -11.96
CA PRO A 44 -6.52 7.05 -11.20
C PRO A 44 -7.76 7.58 -11.92
N GLN A 45 -8.83 7.80 -11.16
CA GLN A 45 -9.98 8.51 -11.69
C GLN A 45 -9.49 9.85 -12.27
N PRO A 46 -9.98 10.26 -13.46
CA PRO A 46 -9.64 11.56 -14.00
C PRO A 46 -10.02 12.61 -12.95
N VAL A 47 -9.04 13.42 -12.54
CA VAL A 47 -9.32 14.64 -11.78
C VAL A 47 -10.14 15.48 -12.72
N ILE A 48 -11.43 15.66 -12.40
CA ILE A 48 -12.22 16.73 -12.99
C ILE A 48 -11.53 17.99 -12.47
N VAL A 49 -10.68 18.58 -13.30
CA VAL A 49 -10.28 19.97 -13.12
C VAL A 49 -11.51 20.73 -13.57
N ASP A 50 -12.32 21.15 -12.59
CA ASP A 50 -13.17 22.30 -12.82
C ASP A 50 -12.18 23.43 -13.09
N ASP A 51 -11.97 23.76 -14.36
CA ASP A 51 -11.33 25.02 -14.75
C ASP A 51 -12.31 26.12 -14.30
N ASP A 52 -12.25 26.44 -13.00
CA ASP A 52 -12.51 27.77 -12.47
C ASP A 52 -11.18 28.51 -12.65
N ASP A 53 -10.94 28.98 -13.88
CA ASP A 53 -9.78 29.76 -14.28
C ASP A 53 -9.68 31.15 -13.60
N ASP A 54 -10.46 31.38 -12.54
CA ASP A 54 -10.40 32.55 -11.64
C ASP A 54 -9.81 32.25 -10.26
N TYR A 55 -9.29 31.03 -9.99
CA TYR A 55 -8.60 30.69 -8.73
C TYR A 55 -7.09 30.47 -8.93
N TYR A 56 -6.40 31.38 -9.63
CA TYR A 56 -4.98 31.57 -9.34
C TYR A 56 -4.89 32.45 -8.09
N ASP A 57 -4.69 31.78 -6.95
CA ASP A 57 -4.19 32.32 -5.70
C ASP A 57 -2.85 33.03 -5.98
N ASN A 58 -2.90 34.27 -6.50
CA ASN A 58 -1.76 35.19 -6.58
C ASN A 58 -1.46 35.80 -5.18
N ASP A 59 -1.86 35.09 -4.12
CA ASP A 59 -1.75 35.51 -2.72
C ASP A 59 -0.30 35.47 -2.20
N ASP A 60 0.62 34.96 -3.02
CA ASP A 60 2.03 34.77 -2.73
C ASP A 60 2.97 35.65 -3.58
N ASP A 61 2.47 36.77 -4.11
CA ASP A 61 3.32 37.76 -4.79
C ASP A 61 4.17 38.53 -3.76
N TYR A 62 5.37 38.00 -3.49
CA TYR A 62 6.43 38.62 -2.68
C TYR A 62 7.52 39.21 -3.59
N TYR A 63 7.65 40.53 -3.58
CA TYR A 63 8.69 41.25 -4.32
C TYR A 63 9.88 41.49 -3.41
N TYR A 64 11.06 41.02 -3.82
CA TYR A 64 12.30 41.30 -3.10
C TYR A 64 12.79 42.71 -3.41
N LEU A 65 13.01 43.50 -2.36
CA LEU A 65 13.51 44.87 -2.37
C LEU A 65 14.96 44.86 -1.87
N PRO A 66 15.95 44.79 -2.78
CA PRO A 66 17.35 44.59 -2.40
C PRO A 66 17.94 45.79 -1.64
N GLU A 67 17.42 47.00 -1.83
CA GLU A 67 17.93 48.22 -1.19
C GLU A 67 17.70 48.24 0.33
N VAL A 68 16.71 47.48 0.78
CA VAL A 68 16.24 47.40 2.17
C VAL A 68 16.23 45.96 2.71
N GLU A 69 16.72 45.02 1.91
CA GLU A 69 16.80 43.58 2.22
C GLU A 69 15.46 43.00 2.75
N ALA A 70 14.35 43.41 2.12
CA ALA A 70 13.00 43.05 2.56
C ALA A 70 12.17 42.47 1.41
N TYR A 71 11.11 41.72 1.76
CA TYR A 71 10.09 41.28 0.82
C TYR A 71 8.82 42.09 1.02
N TYR A 72 8.21 42.59 -0.05
CA TYR A 72 6.92 43.26 0.00
C TYR A 72 5.84 42.36 -0.58
N SER A 73 4.79 42.10 0.20
CA SER A 73 3.61 41.37 -0.26
C SER A 73 2.58 42.36 -0.81
N VAL A 74 2.32 42.29 -2.11
CA VAL A 74 1.26 43.09 -2.75
C VAL A 74 -0.12 42.81 -2.16
N PRO A 75 -0.58 41.55 -1.98
CA PRO A 75 -1.92 41.29 -1.44
C PRO A 75 -2.07 41.73 0.02
N ARG A 76 -0.99 41.70 0.81
CA ARG A 76 -1.02 42.04 2.26
C ARG A 76 -0.61 43.47 2.58
N HIS A 77 -0.12 44.22 1.59
CA HIS A 77 0.40 45.59 1.74
C HIS A 77 1.38 45.74 2.92
N CYS A 78 2.30 44.78 3.07
CA CYS A 78 3.26 44.78 4.17
C CYS A 78 4.63 44.24 3.77
N TYR A 79 5.63 44.65 4.53
CA TYR A 79 7.02 44.26 4.38
C TYR A 79 7.35 43.13 5.35
N TYR A 80 8.19 42.21 4.89
CA TYR A 80 8.80 41.14 5.65
C TYR A 80 10.32 41.31 5.62
N TYR A 81 10.93 41.51 6.77
CA TYR A 81 12.37 41.75 6.89
C TYR A 81 12.95 41.06 8.13
N GLN A 82 14.26 40.93 8.15
CA GLN A 82 15.00 40.40 9.30
C GLN A 82 15.32 41.52 10.29
N ASN A 83 14.95 41.32 11.55
CA ASN A 83 15.35 42.18 12.67
C ASN A 83 15.94 41.31 13.77
N ASP A 84 17.25 41.46 14.03
CA ASP A 84 18.00 40.65 15.01
C ASP A 84 17.79 39.13 14.84
N GLY A 85 17.77 38.66 13.58
CA GLY A 85 17.59 37.24 13.24
C GLY A 85 16.15 36.72 13.38
N ARG A 86 15.17 37.61 13.55
CA ARG A 86 13.74 37.28 13.52
C ARG A 86 13.06 37.90 12.31
N TRP A 87 12.21 37.12 11.67
CA TRP A 87 11.29 37.64 10.65
C TRP A 87 10.22 38.51 11.31
N VAL A 88 10.08 39.72 10.79
CA VAL A 88 9.07 40.70 11.22
C VAL A 88 8.23 41.07 10.02
N SER A 89 6.91 41.07 10.19
CA SER A 89 5.96 41.65 9.24
C SER A 89 5.46 43.01 9.76
N SER A 90 5.49 44.02 8.90
CA SER A 90 5.08 45.39 9.25
C SER A 90 4.58 46.13 8.02
N ALA A 91 3.59 47.00 8.19
CA ALA A 91 3.11 47.88 7.12
C ALA A 91 4.18 48.89 6.64
N TYR A 92 5.23 49.12 7.43
CA TYR A 92 6.31 50.06 7.13
C TYR A 92 7.67 49.47 7.51
N LEU A 93 8.70 49.83 6.74
CA LEU A 93 10.09 49.50 7.06
C LEU A 93 10.58 50.28 8.30
N PRO A 94 11.53 49.71 9.06
CA PRO A 94 12.02 50.30 10.29
C PRO A 94 12.98 51.46 10.04
N GLY A 95 13.01 52.41 10.98
CA GLY A 95 14.08 53.41 11.07
C GLY A 95 14.22 54.30 9.83
N ALA A 96 15.40 54.30 9.24
CA ALA A 96 15.78 55.19 8.13
C ALA A 96 15.00 54.93 6.84
N TYR A 97 14.41 53.75 6.68
CA TYR A 97 13.68 53.34 5.48
C TYR A 97 12.18 53.62 5.56
N ARG A 98 11.74 54.39 6.58
CA ARG A 98 10.32 54.76 6.78
C ARG A 98 9.70 55.47 5.56
N ASN A 99 10.53 56.19 4.81
CA ASN A 99 10.13 56.97 3.63
C ASN A 99 10.66 56.32 2.33
N TYR A 100 10.77 54.99 2.31
CA TYR A 100 11.07 54.25 1.09
C TYR A 100 9.83 54.26 0.20
N ASP A 101 9.96 54.83 -0.99
CA ASP A 101 8.91 54.97 -2.01
C ASP A 101 9.06 53.91 -3.12
#